data_AF-H0E5F8-F1
#
_entry.id   AF-H0E5F8-F1
#
_cell.length_a   1.000
_cell.length_b   1.000
_cell.length_c   1.000
_cell.angle_alpha   90.00
_cell.angle_beta   90.00
_cell.angle_gamma   90.00
#
_symmetry.space_group_name_H-M   'P 1'
#
loop_
_entity.id
_entity.type
_entity.pdbx_description
1 polymer ?
#
loop_
_entity_poly.entity_id
_entity_poly.type
_entity_poly.pdbx_seq_one_letter_code
_entity_poly.pdbx_strand_id
1 'polypeptide(L)'
;MPIARLSARPLPLHLVVAAALLVLAIALLPALRREQHLDRGQRALGSDPGTALREARAAEGPATLQRARELQVAADVDLGRFADAERVLRVMRARTPADQMILRGLFTVQLRLGDRRAARRTFRRLQRVDPRYTIGLGK
;
A
#
# COMPACT_ATOMS: atom_id res chain seq x y z
N MET A 1 -29.99 47.23 34.96
CA MET A 1 -28.81 46.88 34.13
C MET A 1 -29.28 46.10 32.90
N PRO A 2 -29.23 46.65 31.67
CA PRO A 2 -29.60 45.90 30.48
C PRO A 2 -28.38 45.15 29.92
N ILE A 3 -28.55 43.84 29.67
CA ILE A 3 -27.56 42.96 29.04
C ILE A 3 -27.65 43.19 27.53
N ALA A 4 -26.61 43.81 26.95
CA ALA A 4 -26.52 44.02 25.50
C ALA A 4 -26.44 42.66 24.78
N ARG A 5 -27.49 42.32 24.03
CA ARG A 5 -27.47 41.17 23.11
C ARG A 5 -26.57 41.51 21.93
N LEU A 6 -25.35 40.99 21.94
CA LEU A 6 -24.49 40.93 20.75
C LEU A 6 -25.20 40.05 19.71
N SER A 7 -25.83 40.68 18.74
CA SER A 7 -26.34 40.02 17.54
C SER A 7 -25.13 39.64 16.66
N ALA A 8 -24.72 38.37 16.72
CA ALA A 8 -23.75 37.85 15.78
C ALA A 8 -24.35 37.91 14.37
N ARG A 9 -23.84 38.81 13.53
CA ARG A 9 -24.21 38.86 12.11
C ARG A 9 -23.74 37.57 11.43
N PRO A 10 -24.56 36.91 10.60
CA PRO A 10 -24.14 35.72 9.88
C PRO A 10 -22.96 36.07 8.97
N LEU A 11 -21.96 35.19 8.95
CA LEU A 11 -20.82 35.33 8.05
C LEU A 11 -21.31 35.33 6.60
N PRO A 12 -20.74 36.18 5.73
CA PRO A 12 -21.11 36.17 4.32
C PRO A 12 -20.76 34.82 3.68
N LEU A 13 -21.64 34.33 2.80
CA LEU A 13 -21.56 33.00 2.20
C LEU A 13 -20.19 32.69 1.57
N HIS A 14 -19.56 33.67 0.93
CA HIS A 14 -18.24 33.49 0.30
C HIS A 14 -17.14 33.16 1.32
N LEU A 15 -17.20 33.71 2.55
CA LEU A 15 -16.24 33.36 3.61
C LEU A 15 -16.49 31.95 4.14
N VAL A 16 -17.75 31.52 4.24
CA VAL A 16 -18.10 30.15 4.63
C VAL A 16 -17.59 29.15 3.59
N VAL A 17 -17.79 29.44 2.31
CA VAL A 17 -17.29 28.60 1.20
C VAL A 17 -15.76 28.57 1.19
N ALA A 18 -15.10 29.72 1.33
CA ALA A 18 -13.64 29.78 1.37
C ALA A 18 -13.06 28.98 2.56
N ALA A 19 -13.67 29.08 3.74
CA ALA A 19 -13.28 28.30 4.91
C ALA A 19 -13.48 26.79 4.68
N ALA A 20 -14.61 26.39 4.08
CA ALA A 20 -14.87 24.99 3.75
C ALA A 20 -13.86 24.42 2.75
N LEU A 21 -13.50 25.19 1.71
CA LEU A 21 -12.47 24.80 0.74
C LEU A 21 -11.09 24.68 1.40
N LEU A 22 -10.75 25.59 2.31
CA LEU A 22 -9.48 25.54 3.04
C LEU A 22 -9.41 24.29 3.93
N VAL A 23 -10.48 23.99 4.67
CA VAL A 23 -10.56 22.77 5.50
C VAL A 23 -10.43 21.52 4.63
N LEU A 24 -11.09 21.48 3.47
CA LEU A 24 -10.98 20.36 2.53
C LEU A 24 -9.55 20.21 2.00
N ALA A 25 -8.89 21.31 1.60
CA ALA A 25 -7.52 21.29 1.13
C ALA A 25 -6.56 20.76 2.21
N ILE A 26 -6.71 21.22 3.46
CA ILE A 26 -5.92 20.74 4.59
C ILE A 26 -6.16 19.26 4.85
N ALA A 27 -7.42 18.80 4.75
CA ALA A 27 -7.77 17.39 4.92
C ALA A 27 -7.17 16.47 3.83
N LEU A 28 -6.92 17.00 2.62
CA LEU A 28 -6.34 16.26 1.51
C LEU A 28 -4.80 16.21 1.53
N LEU A 29 -4.12 17.14 2.22
CA LEU A 29 -2.66 17.18 2.29
C LEU A 29 -2.00 15.86 2.72
N PRO A 30 -2.51 15.12 3.73
CA PRO A 30 -1.92 13.83 4.11
C PRO A 30 -2.03 12.78 3.01
N ALA A 31 -3.12 12.78 2.22
CA ALA A 31 -3.27 11.85 1.10
C ALA A 31 -2.25 12.15 -0.01
N LEU A 32 -2.08 13.42 -0.38
CA LEU A 32 -1.09 13.84 -1.37
C LEU A 32 0.34 13.52 -0.94
N ARG A 33 0.68 13.74 0.35
CA ARG A 33 2.01 13.38 0.87
C ARG A 33 2.28 11.88 0.77
N ARG A 34 1.28 11.03 1.04
CA ARG A 34 1.42 9.57 0.91
C ARG A 34 1.68 9.13 -0.53
N GLU A 35 1.00 9.73 -1.51
CA GLU A 35 1.28 9.47 -2.93
C GLU A 35 2.72 9.87 -3.30
N GLN A 36 3.20 11.02 -2.83
CA GLN A 36 4.59 11.42 -3.04
C GLN A 36 5.60 10.46 -2.42
N HIS A 37 5.26 9.84 -1.28
CA HIS A 37 6.08 8.79 -0.68
C HIS A 37 6.11 7.54 -1.58
N LEU A 38 4.97 7.11 -2.15
CA LEU A 38 4.95 6.01 -3.12
C LEU A 38 5.85 6.30 -4.33
N ASP A 39 5.76 7.50 -4.91
CA ASP A 39 6.57 7.88 -6.07
C ASP A 39 8.07 7.92 -5.78
N ARG A 40 8.45 8.37 -4.58
CA ARG A 40 9.85 8.37 -4.13
C ARG A 40 10.33 6.95 -3.88
N GLY A 41 9.54 6.14 -3.19
CA GLY A 41 9.89 4.77 -2.90
C GLY A 41 10.00 3.90 -4.15
N GLN A 42 9.11 4.09 -5.12
CA GLN A 42 9.16 3.38 -6.41
C GLN A 42 10.42 3.72 -7.20
N ARG A 43 10.87 4.99 -7.18
CA ARG A 43 12.13 5.42 -7.81
C ARG A 43 13.37 4.88 -7.11
N ALA A 44 13.31 4.71 -5.80
CA ALA A 44 14.40 4.14 -5.00
C ALA A 44 14.50 2.62 -5.14
N LEU A 45 13.43 1.94 -5.57
CA LEU A 45 13.42 0.49 -5.72
C LEU A 45 14.55 0.01 -6.66
N GLY A 46 15.21 -1.10 -6.32
CA GLY A 46 16.36 -1.64 -7.04
C GLY A 46 17.70 -0.91 -6.84
N SER A 47 17.70 0.38 -6.46
CA SER A 47 18.95 1.14 -6.20
C SER A 47 19.23 1.33 -4.71
N ASP A 48 18.20 1.68 -3.94
CA ASP A 48 18.22 1.77 -2.48
C ASP A 48 16.89 1.21 -1.92
N PRO A 49 16.78 -0.12 -1.80
CA PRO A 49 15.56 -0.75 -1.30
C PRO A 49 15.31 -0.44 0.18
N GLY A 50 16.32 -0.01 0.94
CA GLY A 50 16.13 0.49 2.30
C GLY A 50 15.33 1.78 2.35
N THR A 51 15.62 2.72 1.45
CA THR A 51 14.80 3.92 1.25
C THR A 51 13.42 3.58 0.70
N ALA A 52 13.31 2.69 -0.29
CA ALA A 52 12.01 2.25 -0.80
C ALA A 52 11.10 1.71 0.31
N LEU A 53 11.65 0.92 1.24
CA LEU A 53 10.92 0.39 2.40
C LEU A 53 10.47 1.48 3.38
N ARG A 54 11.32 2.48 3.66
CA ARG A 54 10.94 3.62 4.53
C ARG A 54 9.81 4.43 3.91
N GLU A 55 9.92 4.73 2.62
CA GLU A 55 8.92 5.46 1.86
C GLU A 55 7.59 4.68 1.78
N ALA A 56 7.63 3.37 1.56
CA ALA A 56 6.45 2.51 1.60
C ALA A 56 5.68 2.61 2.93
N ARG A 57 6.40 2.56 4.06
CA ARG A 57 5.80 2.70 5.40
C ARG A 57 5.21 4.10 5.62
N ALA A 58 5.92 5.14 5.20
CA ALA A 58 5.43 6.52 5.28
C ALA A 58 4.19 6.76 4.39
N ALA A 59 4.06 6.00 3.31
CA ALA A 59 2.90 6.04 2.43
C ALA A 59 1.67 5.28 2.97
N GLU A 60 1.75 4.55 4.08
CA GLU A 60 0.60 3.78 4.57
C GLU A 60 -0.58 4.70 4.94
N GLY A 61 -1.73 4.39 4.35
CA GLY A 61 -2.99 5.08 4.61
C GLY A 61 -4.13 4.36 3.90
N PRO A 62 -5.40 4.64 4.25
CA PRO A 62 -6.54 3.88 3.72
C PRO A 62 -6.59 3.77 2.19
N ALA A 63 -6.29 4.87 1.47
CA ALA A 63 -6.31 4.92 0.01
C ALA A 63 -5.04 4.35 -0.68
N THR A 64 -3.94 4.24 0.05
CA THR A 64 -2.62 3.86 -0.46
C THR A 64 -2.14 2.51 0.07
N LEU A 65 -2.86 1.90 1.00
CA LEU A 65 -2.42 0.74 1.77
C LEU A 65 -2.00 -0.45 0.90
N GLN A 66 -2.74 -0.72 -0.17
CA GLN A 66 -2.42 -1.80 -1.10
C GLN A 66 -1.08 -1.53 -1.80
N ARG A 67 -0.94 -0.37 -2.44
CA ARG A 67 0.28 0.04 -3.17
C ARG A 67 1.50 0.17 -2.24
N ALA A 68 1.31 0.71 -1.05
CA ALA A 68 2.36 0.79 -0.02
C ALA A 68 2.88 -0.61 0.36
N ARG A 69 1.99 -1.58 0.51
CA ARG A 69 2.38 -2.97 0.84
C ARG A 69 3.03 -3.69 -0.33
N GLU A 70 2.60 -3.44 -1.56
CA GLU A 70 3.25 -3.96 -2.75
C GLU A 70 4.68 -3.47 -2.87
N LEU A 71 4.88 -2.16 -2.67
CA LEU A 71 6.22 -1.56 -2.63
C LEU A 71 7.06 -2.10 -1.47
N GLN A 72 6.48 -2.27 -0.28
CA GLN A 72 7.15 -2.90 0.84
C GLN A 72 7.60 -4.33 0.49
N VAL A 73 6.73 -5.15 -0.09
CA VAL A 73 7.06 -6.53 -0.50
C VAL A 73 8.20 -6.53 -1.50
N ALA A 74 8.17 -5.65 -2.50
CA ALA A 74 9.25 -5.54 -3.47
C ALA A 74 10.58 -5.16 -2.80
N ALA A 75 10.57 -4.15 -1.92
CA ALA A 75 11.74 -3.74 -1.18
C ALA A 75 12.28 -4.84 -0.23
N ASP A 76 11.39 -5.54 0.48
CA ASP A 76 11.78 -6.66 1.35
C ASP A 76 12.39 -7.82 0.53
N VAL A 77 11.90 -8.07 -0.70
CA VAL A 77 12.49 -9.06 -1.61
C VAL A 77 13.88 -8.64 -2.07
N ASP A 78 14.07 -7.39 -2.48
CA ASP A 78 15.38 -6.84 -2.90
C ASP A 78 16.40 -6.87 -1.76
N LEU A 79 15.94 -6.68 -0.52
CA LEU A 79 16.76 -6.79 0.69
C LEU A 79 17.01 -8.25 1.15
N GLY A 80 16.43 -9.25 0.47
CA GLY A 80 16.50 -10.65 0.87
C GLY A 80 15.72 -10.99 2.15
N ARG A 81 14.85 -10.09 2.62
CA ARG A 81 13.97 -10.26 3.80
C ARG A 81 12.72 -11.05 3.45
N PHE A 82 12.91 -12.25 2.90
CA PHE A 82 11.83 -13.07 2.37
C PHE A 82 10.76 -13.43 3.41
N ALA A 83 11.14 -13.60 4.68
CA ALA A 83 10.17 -13.89 5.75
C ALA A 83 9.22 -12.72 6.02
N ASP A 84 9.70 -11.48 5.93
CA ASP A 84 8.89 -10.28 6.11
C ASP A 84 8.00 -10.04 4.89
N ALA A 85 8.53 -10.22 3.68
CA ALA A 85 7.75 -10.21 2.45
C ALA A 85 6.59 -11.24 2.51
N GLU A 86 6.86 -12.47 2.96
CA GLU A 86 5.82 -13.50 3.07
C GLU A 86 4.72 -13.08 4.06
N ARG A 87 5.11 -12.49 5.19
CA ARG A 87 4.17 -12.04 6.23
C ARG A 87 3.21 -10.98 5.66
N VAL A 88 3.74 -9.98 4.97
CA VAL A 88 2.93 -8.92 4.34
C VAL A 88 1.99 -9.50 3.29
N LEU A 89 2.50 -10.37 2.41
CA LEU A 89 1.70 -11.02 1.38
C LEU A 89 0.58 -11.89 1.96
N ARG A 90 0.81 -12.59 3.09
CA ARG A 90 -0.25 -13.36 3.78
C ARG A 90 -1.36 -12.45 4.30
N VAL A 91 -1.02 -11.27 4.84
CA VAL A 91 -1.99 -10.26 5.28
C VAL A 91 -2.77 -9.69 4.09
N MET A 92 -2.10 -9.39 2.98
CA MET A 92 -2.77 -8.92 1.76
C MET A 92 -3.74 -9.99 1.22
N ARG A 93 -3.29 -11.25 1.15
CA ARG A 93 -4.13 -12.38 0.71
C ARG A 93 -5.38 -12.56 1.58
N ALA A 94 -5.31 -12.26 2.88
CA ALA A 94 -6.48 -12.38 3.75
C ALA A 94 -7.62 -11.43 3.33
N ARG A 95 -7.30 -10.31 2.67
CA ARG A 95 -8.27 -9.34 2.14
C ARG A 95 -8.71 -9.66 0.72
N THR A 96 -7.77 -10.12 -0.10
CA THR A 96 -8.00 -10.47 -1.51
C THR A 96 -7.46 -11.88 -1.79
N PRO A 97 -8.24 -12.94 -1.48
CA PRO A 97 -7.74 -14.33 -1.50
C PRO A 97 -7.37 -14.89 -2.86
N ALA A 98 -7.97 -14.35 -3.94
CA ALA A 98 -7.81 -14.81 -5.31
C ALA A 98 -6.97 -13.85 -6.18
N ASP A 99 -6.30 -12.88 -5.58
CA ASP A 99 -5.43 -11.98 -6.32
C ASP A 99 -4.20 -12.73 -6.85
N GLN A 100 -4.06 -12.75 -8.18
CA GLN A 100 -2.99 -13.47 -8.87
C GLN A 100 -1.61 -12.93 -8.52
N MET A 101 -1.46 -11.61 -8.36
CA MET A 101 -0.18 -10.98 -8.07
C MET A 101 0.29 -11.34 -6.66
N ILE A 102 -0.62 -11.32 -5.68
CA ILE A 102 -0.32 -11.76 -4.31
C ILE A 102 0.05 -13.25 -4.28
N LEU A 103 -0.68 -14.10 -5.01
CA LEU A 103 -0.38 -15.54 -5.09
C LEU A 103 0.96 -15.82 -5.78
N ARG A 104 1.30 -15.08 -6.85
CA ARG A 104 2.62 -15.14 -7.52
C ARG A 104 3.73 -14.72 -6.56
N GLY A 105 3.56 -13.61 -5.84
CA GLY A 105 4.51 -13.14 -4.83
C GLY A 105 4.75 -14.18 -3.74
N LEU A 106 3.68 -14.75 -3.15
CA LEU A 106 3.79 -15.80 -2.13
C LEU A 106 4.53 -17.02 -2.65
N PHE A 107 4.22 -17.47 -3.86
CA PHE A 107 4.87 -18.62 -4.47
C PHE A 107 6.37 -18.38 -4.62
N THR A 108 6.78 -17.24 -5.20
CA THR A 108 8.19 -16.88 -5.39
C THR A 108 8.94 -16.78 -4.07
N VAL A 109 8.37 -16.08 -3.09
CA VAL A 109 8.98 -15.90 -1.76
C VAL A 109 9.11 -17.24 -1.03
N GLN A 110 8.11 -18.12 -1.10
CA GLN A 110 8.16 -19.46 -0.50
C GLN A 110 9.23 -20.35 -1.12
N LEU A 111 9.45 -20.25 -2.44
CA LEU A 111 10.56 -20.95 -3.09
C LEU A 111 11.91 -20.43 -2.59
N ARG A 112 12.06 -19.10 -2.44
CA ARG A 112 13.29 -18.49 -1.89
C ARG A 112 13.57 -18.89 -0.45
N LEU A 113 12.52 -19.04 0.37
CA LEU A 113 12.60 -19.56 1.73
C LEU A 113 12.84 -21.08 1.81
N GLY A 114 12.77 -21.79 0.69
CA GLY A 114 12.89 -23.25 0.67
C GLY A 114 11.65 -24.00 1.16
N ASP A 115 10.54 -23.33 1.50
CA ASP A 115 9.27 -23.98 1.88
C ASP A 115 8.54 -24.50 0.63
N ARG A 116 9.06 -25.59 0.08
CA ARG A 116 8.49 -26.28 -1.09
C ARG A 116 7.07 -26.76 -0.84
N ARG A 117 6.70 -27.07 0.42
CA ARG A 117 5.35 -27.52 0.76
C ARG A 117 4.35 -26.37 0.64
N ALA A 118 4.67 -25.19 1.20
CA ALA A 118 3.85 -24.01 1.04
C ALA A 118 3.79 -23.55 -0.41
N ALA A 119 4.93 -23.50 -1.11
CA ALA A 119 5.00 -23.13 -2.52
C ALA A 119 4.07 -24.02 -3.38
N ARG A 120 4.09 -25.35 -3.20
CA ARG A 120 3.18 -26.26 -3.90
C ARG A 120 1.70 -25.98 -3.63
N ARG A 121 1.34 -25.65 -2.38
CA ARG A 121 -0.06 -25.28 -2.04
C ARG A 121 -0.45 -23.98 -2.73
N THR A 122 0.42 -22.98 -2.72
CA THR A 122 0.18 -21.68 -3.36
C THR A 122 0.09 -21.82 -4.87
N PHE A 123 0.98 -22.60 -5.49
CA PHE A 123 0.96 -22.90 -6.93
C PHE A 123 -0.35 -23.53 -7.38
N ARG A 124 -0.84 -24.55 -6.66
CA ARG A 124 -2.16 -25.16 -6.96
C ARG A 124 -3.31 -24.16 -6.88
N ARG A 125 -3.25 -23.18 -5.98
CA ARG A 125 -4.25 -22.10 -5.92
C ARG A 125 -4.11 -21.18 -7.10
N LEU A 126 -2.88 -20.81 -7.45
CA LEU A 126 -2.60 -19.94 -8.60
C LEU A 126 -3.08 -20.58 -9.91
N GLN A 127 -2.87 -21.87 -10.12
CA GLN A 127 -3.41 -22.62 -11.28
C GLN A 127 -4.94 -22.67 -11.34
N ARG A 128 -5.66 -22.54 -10.21
CA ARG A 128 -7.12 -22.46 -10.22
C ARG A 128 -7.62 -21.08 -10.66
N VAL A 129 -6.86 -20.04 -10.34
CA VAL A 129 -7.19 -18.64 -10.69
C VAL A 129 -6.70 -18.30 -12.10
N ASP A 130 -5.54 -18.84 -12.48
CA ASP A 130 -4.88 -18.71 -13.78
C ASP A 130 -4.42 -20.10 -14.25
N PRO A 131 -5.27 -20.85 -14.97
CA PRO A 131 -4.95 -22.18 -15.47
C PRO A 131 -3.74 -22.23 -16.42
N ARG A 132 -3.37 -21.08 -17.00
CA ARG A 132 -2.19 -20.96 -17.87
C ARG A 132 -0.94 -20.60 -17.10
N TYR A 133 -1.02 -20.43 -15.77
CA TYR A 133 0.15 -20.15 -14.95
C TYR A 133 1.10 -21.34 -14.97
N THR A 134 2.17 -21.20 -15.74
CA THR A 134 3.29 -22.13 -15.77
C THR A 134 4.42 -21.60 -14.91
N ILE A 135 5.13 -22.49 -14.23
CA ILE A 135 6.37 -22.11 -13.56
C ILE A 135 7.38 -21.79 -14.65
N GLY A 136 7.84 -20.53 -14.75
CA GLY A 136 8.96 -20.14 -15.60
C GLY A 136 10.30 -20.69 -15.06
N LEU A 137 10.41 -22.01 -14.91
CA LEU A 137 11.67 -22.70 -14.70
C LEU A 137 12.24 -23.08 -16.07
N GLY A 138 12.85 -22.11 -16.75
CA GLY A 138 13.57 -22.28 -18.00
C GLY A 138 13.99 -20.89 -18.48
N LYS A 139 15.27 -20.50 -18.46
CA LYS A 139 16.52 -21.26 -18.66
C LYS A 139 17.52 -21.02 -17.54
#